data_AF-A0A4Q2D643-F1
#
_entry.id   AF-A0A4Q2D643-F1
#
_cell.length_a   1.000
_cell.length_b   1.000
_cell.length_c   1.000
_cell.angle_alpha   90.00
_cell.angle_beta   90.00
_cell.angle_gamma   90.00
#
_symmetry.space_group_name_H-M   'P 1'
#
loop_
_entity.id
_entity.type
_entity.pdbx_description
1 polymer ?
#
loop_
_entity_poly.entity_id
_entity_poly.type
_entity_poly.pdbx_seq_one_letter_code
_entity_poly.pdbx_strand_id
1 'polypeptide(L)'
;MPKIRPGWTPKQSVYLRIGAIEMLRTCLAGHNNDTYLDLFFEEWLTMYGPPKVQEGFESNVVLASYKERVIATIKWHAYAGDEVLKVSIESHIHTLKTRLQQDLHYLWDLPEYNRKFGTRAILASKTTGLESRVGNMQL
;
A
#
# COMPACT_ATOMS: atom_id res chain seq x y z
N MET A 1 15.59 -1.83 1.49
CA MET A 1 14.59 -2.87 1.24
C MET A 1 13.30 -2.51 1.95
N PRO A 2 12.13 -2.64 1.29
CA PRO A 2 10.84 -2.29 1.88
C PRO A 2 10.55 -3.07 3.15
N LYS A 3 10.11 -2.37 4.21
CA LYS A 3 9.74 -3.04 5.47
C LYS A 3 8.33 -3.62 5.37
N ILE A 4 8.22 -4.82 4.78
CA ILE A 4 6.97 -5.57 4.71
C ILE A 4 6.78 -6.34 6.01
N ARG A 5 5.68 -6.08 6.72
CA ARG A 5 5.36 -6.81 7.95
C ARG A 5 4.89 -8.24 7.61
N PRO A 6 5.31 -9.27 8.37
CA PRO A 6 4.89 -10.65 8.11
C PRO A 6 3.37 -10.82 8.03
N GLY A 7 2.95 -11.65 7.07
CA GLY A 7 1.54 -11.95 6.83
C GLY A 7 0.74 -10.84 6.14
N TRP A 8 1.42 -9.85 5.54
CA TRP A 8 0.83 -8.86 4.64
C TRP A 8 1.56 -8.86 3.30
N THR A 9 0.83 -8.66 2.20
CA THR A 9 1.45 -8.42 0.89
C THR A 9 2.15 -7.04 0.86
N PRO A 10 3.07 -6.79 -0.09
CA PRO A 10 3.69 -5.47 -0.23
C PRO A 10 2.67 -4.33 -0.37
N LYS A 11 1.63 -4.53 -1.19
CA LYS A 11 0.55 -3.54 -1.42
C LYS A 11 -0.23 -3.25 -0.13
N GLN A 12 -0.63 -4.30 0.59
CA GLN A 12 -1.30 -4.18 1.89
C GLN A 12 -0.42 -3.44 2.89
N SER A 13 0.88 -3.77 2.96
CA SER A 13 1.81 -3.11 3.88
C SER A 13 2.03 -1.63 3.55
N VAL A 14 2.03 -1.23 2.28
CA VAL A 14 2.01 0.19 1.88
C VAL A 14 0.75 0.88 2.40
N TYR A 15 -0.41 0.27 2.18
CA TYR A 15 -1.69 0.87 2.54
C TYR A 15 -1.88 0.99 4.07
N LEU A 16 -1.43 0.00 4.85
CA LEU A 16 -1.42 0.09 6.33
C LEU A 16 -0.54 1.25 6.85
N ARG A 17 0.56 1.56 6.15
CA ARG A 17 1.44 2.69 6.50
C ARG A 17 0.84 4.04 6.13
N ILE A 18 0.08 4.11 5.04
CA ILE A 18 -0.75 5.28 4.74
C ILE A 18 -1.77 5.46 5.86
N GLY A 19 -2.44 4.38 6.28
CA GLY A 19 -3.36 4.41 7.41
C GLY A 19 -2.72 4.95 8.70
N ALA A 20 -1.48 4.57 8.98
CA ALA A 20 -0.73 5.08 10.14
C ALA A 20 -0.45 6.59 10.06
N ILE A 21 -0.09 7.09 8.88
CA ILE A 21 0.15 8.52 8.66
C ILE A 21 -1.15 9.32 8.86
N GLU A 22 -2.27 8.85 8.31
CA GLU A 22 -3.56 9.54 8.45
C GLU A 22 -4.09 9.45 9.88
N MET A 23 -3.92 8.32 10.59
CA MET A 23 -4.24 8.22 12.01
C MET A 23 -3.50 9.29 12.84
N LEU A 24 -2.21 9.50 12.59
CA LEU A 24 -1.43 10.54 13.28
C LEU A 24 -1.89 11.96 12.92
N ARG A 25 -2.39 12.19 11.70
CA ARG A 25 -2.99 13.48 11.31
C ARG A 25 -4.33 13.72 12.01
N THR A 26 -5.16 12.67 12.14
CA THR A 26 -6.40 12.69 12.92
C THR A 26 -6.09 13.06 14.38
N CYS A 27 -5.06 12.46 14.99
CA CYS A 27 -4.57 12.84 16.32
C CYS A 27 -4.19 14.32 16.39
N LEU A 28 -3.39 14.80 15.43
CA LEU A 28 -2.90 16.18 15.40
C LEU A 28 -4.04 17.20 15.27
N ALA A 29 -5.10 16.84 14.55
CA ALA A 29 -6.31 17.65 14.39
C ALA A 29 -7.27 17.58 15.60
N GLY A 30 -6.95 16.79 16.64
CA GLY A 30 -7.80 16.62 17.82
C GLY A 30 -9.03 15.75 17.60
N HIS A 31 -9.06 14.94 16.53
CA HIS A 31 -10.17 14.05 16.21
C HIS A 31 -10.02 12.68 16.88
N ASN A 32 -11.13 11.95 17.00
CA ASN A 32 -11.13 10.60 17.54
C ASN A 32 -10.56 9.59 16.51
N ASN A 33 -9.53 8.86 16.91
CA ASN A 33 -8.92 7.83 16.08
C ASN A 33 -9.83 6.61 15.87
N ASP A 34 -10.71 6.28 16.80
CA ASP A 34 -11.52 5.06 16.71
C ASP A 34 -12.48 5.15 15.52
N THR A 35 -13.15 6.29 15.34
CA THR A 35 -13.99 6.56 14.16
C THR A 35 -13.20 6.45 12.86
N TYR A 36 -11.98 7.01 12.83
CA TYR A 36 -11.10 6.90 11.67
C TYR A 36 -10.71 5.44 11.37
N LEU A 37 -10.34 4.68 12.40
CA LEU A 37 -9.91 3.28 12.26
C LEU A 37 -11.04 2.36 11.83
N ASP A 38 -12.27 2.65 12.26
CA ASP A 38 -13.47 1.93 11.82
C ASP A 38 -13.73 2.15 10.34
N LEU A 39 -13.76 3.41 9.89
CA LEU A 39 -13.92 3.76 8.47
C LEU A 39 -12.79 3.19 7.60
N PHE A 40 -11.54 3.27 8.08
CA PHE A 40 -10.41 2.68 7.40
C PHE A 40 -10.58 1.16 7.22
N PHE A 41 -11.11 0.47 8.23
CA PHE A 41 -11.32 -0.97 8.14
C PHE A 41 -12.44 -1.34 7.16
N GLU A 42 -13.49 -0.54 7.04
CA GLU A 42 -14.52 -0.72 6.02
C GLU A 42 -13.95 -0.55 4.60
N GLU A 43 -13.14 0.48 4.38
CA GLU A 43 -12.44 0.69 3.11
C GLU A 43 -11.46 -0.47 2.82
N TRP A 44 -10.75 -0.92 3.85
CA TRP A 44 -9.85 -2.07 3.77
C TRP A 44 -10.55 -3.34 3.28
N LEU A 45 -11.73 -3.65 3.82
CA LEU A 45 -12.53 -4.80 3.39
C LEU A 45 -13.01 -4.65 1.95
N THR A 46 -13.37 -3.43 1.54
CA THR A 46 -13.76 -3.14 0.15
C THR A 46 -12.60 -3.40 -0.82
N MET A 47 -11.38 -3.06 -0.42
CA MET A 47 -10.19 -3.18 -1.28
C MET A 47 -9.57 -4.57 -1.31
N TYR A 48 -9.52 -5.26 -0.16
CA TYR A 48 -8.80 -6.53 0.00
C TYR A 48 -9.68 -7.74 0.30
N GLY A 49 -10.99 -7.51 0.50
CA GLY A 49 -11.94 -8.54 0.86
C GLY A 49 -11.88 -8.96 2.33
N PRO A 50 -12.92 -9.69 2.78
CA PRO A 50 -12.93 -10.30 4.11
C PRO A 50 -11.86 -11.40 4.23
N PRO A 51 -11.44 -11.73 5.46
CA PRO A 51 -10.55 -12.85 5.70
C PRO A 51 -11.25 -14.17 5.32
N LYS A 52 -10.47 -15.17 4.91
CA LYS A 52 -11.02 -16.52 4.71
C LYS A 52 -11.43 -17.11 6.05
N VAL A 53 -12.69 -17.52 6.16
CA VAL A 53 -13.21 -18.21 7.34
C VAL A 53 -12.80 -19.68 7.24
N GLN A 54 -12.08 -20.17 8.23
CA GLN A 54 -11.75 -21.60 8.32
C GLN A 54 -12.95 -22.38 8.86
N GLU A 55 -13.07 -23.63 8.44
CA GLU A 55 -14.14 -24.53 8.88
C GLU A 55 -14.11 -24.67 10.42
N GLY A 56 -15.27 -24.52 11.07
CA GLY A 56 -15.39 -24.55 12.53
C GLY A 56 -15.25 -23.21 13.26
N PHE A 57 -15.02 -22.09 12.56
CA PHE A 57 -14.99 -20.75 13.15
C PHE A 57 -16.20 -19.90 12.75
N GLU A 58 -16.70 -19.09 13.69
CA GLU A 58 -17.75 -18.12 13.39
C GLU A 58 -17.21 -16.91 12.61
N SER A 59 -17.92 -16.50 11.54
CA SER A 59 -17.49 -15.45 10.62
C SER A 59 -17.27 -14.08 11.31
N ASN A 60 -18.16 -13.71 12.24
CA ASN A 60 -18.05 -12.51 13.07
C ASN A 60 -16.78 -12.49 13.93
N VAL A 61 -16.42 -13.62 14.54
CA VAL A 61 -15.20 -13.75 15.37
C VAL A 61 -13.96 -13.58 14.50
N VAL A 62 -13.91 -14.25 13.35
CA VAL A 62 -12.78 -14.13 12.41
C VAL A 62 -12.65 -12.69 11.89
N LEU A 63 -13.76 -12.02 11.60
CA LEU A 63 -13.76 -10.63 11.14
C LEU A 63 -13.27 -9.67 12.23
N ALA A 64 -13.70 -9.86 13.49
CA ALA A 64 -13.24 -9.06 14.63
C ALA A 64 -11.73 -9.21 14.85
N SER A 65 -11.20 -10.43 14.88
CA SER A 65 -9.75 -10.66 14.99
C SER A 65 -8.98 -10.09 13.81
N TYR A 66 -9.56 -10.10 12.60
CA TYR A 66 -8.93 -9.47 11.44
C TYR A 66 -8.87 -7.94 11.57
N LYS A 67 -9.96 -7.31 12.05
CA LYS A 67 -10.00 -5.88 12.38
C LYS A 67 -8.92 -5.51 13.39
N GLU A 68 -8.84 -6.25 14.50
CA GLU A 68 -7.81 -6.04 15.52
C GLU A 68 -6.40 -6.13 14.93
N ARG A 69 -6.14 -7.12 14.07
CA ARG A 69 -4.83 -7.30 13.44
C ARG A 69 -4.48 -6.16 12.48
N VAL A 70 -5.45 -5.66 11.70
CA VAL A 70 -5.27 -4.49 10.83
C VAL A 70 -4.94 -3.26 11.67
N ILE A 71 -5.78 -2.94 12.67
CA ILE A 71 -5.60 -1.79 13.54
C ILE A 71 -4.29 -1.85 14.32
N ALA A 72 -3.94 -3.01 14.88
CA ALA A 72 -2.68 -3.21 15.58
C ALA A 72 -1.48 -2.97 14.65
N THR A 73 -1.59 -3.32 13.36
CA THR A 73 -0.53 -3.04 12.39
C THR A 73 -0.40 -1.54 12.10
N ILE A 74 -1.52 -0.84 11.97
CA ILE A 74 -1.55 0.62 11.79
C ILE A 74 -0.89 1.31 12.98
N LYS A 75 -1.31 0.98 14.20
CA LYS A 75 -0.73 1.52 15.44
C LYS A 75 0.77 1.22 15.54
N TRP A 76 1.18 -0.01 15.24
CA TRP A 76 2.60 -0.37 15.23
C TRP A 76 3.40 0.50 14.24
N HIS A 77 2.86 0.77 13.05
CA HIS A 77 3.51 1.68 12.10
C HIS A 77 3.51 3.13 12.57
N ALA A 78 2.43 3.59 13.21
CA ALA A 78 2.29 4.96 13.69
C ALA A 78 3.26 5.29 14.84
N TYR A 79 3.59 4.30 15.67
CA TYR A 79 4.45 4.49 16.85
C TYR A 79 5.78 3.73 16.76
N ALA A 80 6.10 3.14 15.60
CA ALA A 80 7.29 2.29 15.40
C ALA A 80 7.43 1.13 16.42
N GLY A 81 6.33 0.67 16.99
CA GLY A 81 6.31 -0.36 18.04
C GLY A 81 6.55 0.14 19.46
N ASP A 82 6.79 1.43 19.66
CA ASP A 82 6.78 2.06 20.99
C ASP A 82 5.33 2.44 21.38
N GLU A 83 5.08 2.67 22.68
CA GLU A 83 3.76 3.17 23.15
C GLU A 83 3.64 4.69 23.04
N VAL A 84 4.76 5.40 23.01
CA VAL A 84 4.83 6.87 23.05
C VAL A 84 5.85 7.37 22.03
N LEU A 85 5.50 8.43 21.30
CA LEU A 85 6.43 9.09 20.40
C LEU A 85 7.49 9.86 21.18
N LYS A 86 8.77 9.61 20.86
CA LYS A 86 9.93 10.36 21.40
C LYS A 86 10.14 11.71 20.71
N VAL A 87 9.35 12.01 19.68
CA VAL A 87 9.42 13.22 18.84
C VAL A 87 8.00 13.76 18.62
N SER A 88 7.88 14.99 18.10
CA SER A 88 6.56 15.53 17.75
C SER A 88 5.86 14.67 16.69
N ILE A 89 4.52 14.63 16.73
CA ILE A 89 3.69 13.91 15.77
C ILE A 89 4.03 14.37 14.33
N GLU A 90 4.22 15.67 14.11
CA GLU A 90 4.58 16.24 12.80
C GLU A 90 5.92 15.72 12.26
N SER A 91 6.95 15.71 13.10
CA SER A 91 8.27 15.18 12.74
C SER A 91 8.19 13.69 12.43
N HIS A 92 7.38 12.95 13.20
CA HIS A 92 7.16 11.53 12.96
C HIS A 92 6.43 11.27 11.63
N ILE A 93 5.37 12.03 11.33
CA ILE A 93 4.66 11.98 10.05
C ILE A 93 5.63 12.25 8.90
N HIS A 94 6.47 13.28 9.01
CA HIS A 94 7.48 13.57 7.98
C HIS A 94 8.40 12.38 7.75
N THR A 95 8.91 11.78 8.83
CA THR A 95 9.77 10.58 8.76
C THR A 95 9.07 9.39 8.10
N LEU A 96 7.81 9.12 8.46
CA LEU A 96 7.01 8.04 7.87
C LEU A 96 6.77 8.26 6.38
N LYS A 97 6.44 9.50 5.96
CA LYS A 97 6.25 9.85 4.54
C LYS A 97 7.53 9.64 3.73
N THR A 98 8.68 10.11 4.22
CA THR A 98 9.96 9.95 3.54
C THR A 98 10.32 8.47 3.37
N ARG A 99 10.13 7.65 4.41
CA ARG A 99 10.34 6.19 4.32
C ARG A 99 9.37 5.52 3.35
N LEU A 100 8.11 5.93 3.33
CA LEU A 100 7.12 5.40 2.41
C LEU A 100 7.47 5.71 0.95
N GLN A 101 7.93 6.93 0.66
CA GLN A 101 8.40 7.32 -0.68
C GLN A 101 9.59 6.47 -1.14
N GLN A 102 10.57 6.24 -0.25
CA GLN A 102 11.69 5.35 -0.53
C GLN A 102 11.22 3.92 -0.83
N ASP A 103 10.32 3.37 0.00
CA ASP A 103 9.81 2.02 -0.19
C ASP A 103 8.97 1.88 -1.46
N LEU A 104 8.21 2.91 -1.84
CA LEU A 104 7.47 2.94 -3.09
C LEU A 104 8.40 2.91 -4.29
N HIS A 105 9.52 3.62 -4.26
CA HIS A 105 10.54 3.55 -5.31
C HIS A 105 11.01 2.10 -5.52
N TYR A 106 11.37 1.39 -4.43
CA TYR A 106 11.80 -0.01 -4.50
C TYR A 106 10.70 -0.99 -4.93
N LEU A 107 9.45 -0.77 -4.51
CA LEU A 107 8.33 -1.66 -4.83
C LEU A 107 7.84 -1.48 -6.27
N TRP A 108 8.02 -0.30 -6.86
CA TRP A 108 7.65 -0.02 -8.24
C TRP A 108 8.69 -0.55 -9.25
N ASP A 109 9.94 -0.68 -8.82
CA ASP A 109 11.03 -1.28 -9.63
C ASP A 109 11.00 -2.82 -9.67
N LEU A 110 10.01 -3.48 -9.06
CA LEU A 110 9.90 -4.94 -9.07
C LEU A 110 9.36 -5.47 -10.42
N PRO A 111 10.06 -6.41 -11.10
CA PRO A 111 9.70 -6.95 -12.41
C PRO A 111 8.29 -7.58 -12.50
N GLU A 112 7.72 -7.99 -11.37
CA GLU A 112 6.42 -8.65 -11.31
C GLU A 112 5.25 -7.73 -11.71
N TYR A 113 5.40 -6.41 -11.56
CA TYR A 113 4.39 -5.43 -12.01
C TYR A 113 4.55 -5.09 -13.51
N ASN A 114 5.80 -5.05 -13.99
CA ASN A 114 6.11 -4.79 -15.41
C ASN A 114 5.70 -5.94 -16.34
N ARG A 115 5.54 -7.17 -15.84
CA ARG A 115 5.17 -8.31 -16.70
C ARG A 115 3.72 -8.28 -17.18
N LYS A 116 2.79 -7.70 -16.39
CA LYS A 116 1.36 -7.65 -16.74
C LYS A 116 1.00 -6.50 -17.69
N PHE A 117 1.76 -5.41 -17.70
CA PHE A 117 1.50 -4.24 -18.56
C PHE A 117 2.53 -4.06 -19.69
N GLY A 118 3.78 -4.53 -19.53
CA GLY A 118 4.84 -4.37 -20.54
C GLY A 118 4.64 -5.24 -21.79
N THR A 119 3.96 -6.39 -21.68
CA THR A 119 3.80 -7.31 -22.83
C THR A 119 2.71 -6.86 -23.81
N ARG A 120 1.75 -6.02 -23.39
CA ARG A 120 0.74 -5.46 -24.30
C ARG A 120 1.23 -4.21 -25.04
N ALA A 121 2.10 -3.41 -24.43
CA ALA A 121 2.61 -2.20 -25.07
C ALA A 121 3.64 -2.50 -26.17
N ILE A 122 4.52 -3.49 -25.97
CA ILE A 122 5.61 -3.77 -26.93
C ILE A 122 5.11 -4.45 -28.22
N LEU A 123 3.96 -5.14 -28.19
CA LEU A 123 3.33 -5.71 -29.40
C LEU A 123 2.51 -4.69 -30.19
N ALA A 124 1.98 -3.64 -29.56
CA ALA A 124 1.24 -2.57 -30.24
C ALA A 124 2.16 -1.56 -30.94
N SER A 125 3.43 -1.44 -30.52
CA SER A 125 4.42 -0.55 -31.16
C SER A 125 5.18 -1.20 -32.32
N LYS A 126 5.08 -2.52 -32.52
CA LYS A 126 5.76 -3.23 -33.62
C LYS A 126 4.91 -3.42 -34.87
N THR A 127 3.61 -3.13 -34.83
CA THR A 127 2.70 -3.24 -35.99
C THR A 127 2.42 -1.93 -36.71
N THR A 128 2.98 -0.80 -36.26
CA THR A 128 2.74 0.53 -36.87
C THR A 128 4.01 1.24 -37.36
N GLY A 129 5.10 0.50 -37.57
CA GLY A 129 6.39 1.08 -37.97
C GLY A 129 7.16 0.25 -38.98
N LEU A 130 6.55 -0.09 -40.12
CA LEU A 130 7.29 -0.69 -41.23
C LEU A 130 6.69 -0.32 -42.60
N GLU A 131 6.47 0.97 -42.85
CA GLU A 131 6.56 1.53 -44.20
C GLU A 131 7.18 2.93 -44.10
N SER A 132 8.52 2.97 -44.15
CA SER A 132 9.27 4.20 -44.36
C SER A 132 10.28 3.94 -45.46
N ARG A 133 10.06 4.63 -46.59
CA ARG A 133 11.10 5.23 -47.43
C ARG A 133 12.04 4.24 -48.14
N VAL A 134 11.69 3.92 -49.39
CA VAL A 134 12.70 3.80 -50.45
C VAL A 134 12.95 5.22 -50.97
N GLY A 135 14.14 5.75 -50.68
CA GLY A 135 14.59 7.07 -51.13
C GLY A 135 15.09 7.04 -52.57
N ASN A 136 14.91 8.17 -53.25
CA ASN A 136 15.55 8.55 -54.51
C ASN A 136 17.08 8.39 -54.45
N MET A 137 17.69 7.88 -55.53
CA MET A 137 18.93 8.47 -56.07
C MET A 137 19.13 8.11 -57.55
N GLN A 138 19.50 9.13 -58.31
CA GLN A 138 19.72 9.15 -59.76
C GLN A 138 20.94 8.32 -60.20
N LEU A 139 20.87 7.76 -61.40
CA LEU A 139 21.80 8.00 -62.51
C LEU A 139 21.01 7.94 -63.83
#